data_AF-R9GXK7-F1
#
_entry.id   AF-R9GXK7-F1
#
_cell.length_a   1.000
_cell.length_b   1.000
_cell.length_c   1.000
_cell.angle_alpha   90.00
_cell.angle_beta   90.00
_cell.angle_gamma   90.00
#
_symmetry.space_group_name_H-M   'P 1'
#
loop_
_entity.id
_entity.type
_entity.pdbx_description
1 polymer ?
#
loop_
_entity_poly.entity_id
_entity_poly.type
_entity_poly.pdbx_seq_one_letter_code
_entity_poly.pdbx_strand_id
1 'polypeptide(L)' 'MKWEKLLFGFAGRFVKICLAKGTATAPGPSDAVIDDSLLTKSGTIMENISRLWDQVSMRYVLGYRMLVLVILTAKAFFL' A
#
# COMPACT_ATOMS: atom_id res chain seq x y z
N MET A 1 -14.76 -9.55 8.11
CA MET A 1 -14.33 -9.42 6.69
C MET A 1 -12.81 -9.55 6.64
N LYS A 2 -12.22 -10.42 5.82
CA LYS A 2 -10.75 -10.54 5.71
C LYS A 2 -10.23 -9.37 4.87
N TRP A 3 -9.61 -8.38 5.51
CA TRP A 3 -9.10 -7.15 4.88
C TRP A 3 -8.11 -7.44 3.74
N GLU A 4 -7.34 -8.53 3.86
CA GLU A 4 -6.45 -9.07 2.82
C GLU A 4 -7.15 -9.25 1.48
N LYS A 5 -8.37 -9.82 1.48
CA LYS A 5 -9.13 -10.06 0.24
C LYS A 5 -9.57 -8.75 -0.43
N LEU A 6 -9.91 -7.73 0.38
CA LEU A 6 -10.25 -6.41 -0.14
C LEU A 6 -9.02 -5.76 -0.79
N LEU A 7 -7.86 -5.90 -0.14
CA LEU A 7 -6.60 -5.35 -0.60
C LEU A 7 -6.12 -6.01 -1.89
N PHE A 8 -6.14 -7.34 -1.96
CA PHE A 8 -5.83 -8.08 -3.20
C PHE A 8 -6.81 -7.75 -4.33
N GLY A 9 -8.10 -7.58 -4.01
CA GLY A 9 -9.11 -7.15 -4.99
C GLY A 9 -8.84 -5.75 -5.56
N PHE A 10 -8.47 -4.80 -4.70
CA PHE A 10 -8.09 -3.44 -5.10
C PHE A 10 -6.81 -3.43 -5.94
N ALA A 11 -5.75 -4.12 -5.48
CA ALA A 11 -4.49 -4.25 -6.21
C ALA A 11 -4.71 -4.86 -7.60
N GLY A 12 -5.48 -5.94 -7.71
CA GLY A 12 -5.79 -6.58 -8.99
C GLY A 12 -6.58 -5.67 -9.95
N ARG A 13 -7.50 -4.84 -9.44
CA ARG A 13 -8.21 -3.83 -10.24
C ARG A 13 -7.26 -2.74 -10.72
N PHE A 14 -6.39 -2.25 -9.85
CA PHE A 14 -5.40 -1.22 -10.18
C PHE A 14 -4.44 -1.69 -11.27
N VAL A 15 -3.88 -2.89 -11.14
CA VAL A 15 -3.01 -3.51 -12.15
C VAL A 15 -3.71 -3.61 -13.50
N LYS A 16 -4.97 -4.07 -13.54
CA LYS A 16 -5.76 -4.13 -14.78
C LYS A 16 -5.91 -2.76 -15.45
N ILE A 17 -6.11 -1.69 -14.68
CA ILE A 17 -6.22 -0.33 -15.21
C ILE A 17 -4.88 0.14 -15.78
N CYS A 18 -3.76 -0.11 -15.08
CA CYS A 18 -2.42 0.24 -15.56
C CYS A 18 -2.06 -0.48 -16.86
N LEU A 19 -2.39 -1.78 -16.97
CA LEU A 19 -2.21 -2.55 -18.21
C LEU A 19 -3.07 -2.00 -19.34
N ALA A 20 -4.34 -1.70 -19.07
CA ALA A 20 -5.26 -1.15 -20.07
C ALA A 20 -4.85 0.24 -20.59
N LYS A 21 -4.18 1.05 -19.77
CA LYS A 21 -3.69 2.37 -20.15
C LYS A 21 -2.33 2.36 -20.87
N GLY A 22 -1.73 1.19 -21.09
CA GLY A 22 -0.43 1.07 -21.77
C GLY A 22 0.74 1.65 -20.98
N THR A 23 0.56 1.97 -19.70
CA THR A 23 1.64 2.49 -18.83
C THR A 23 2.51 1.38 -18.26
N ALA A 24 2.18 0.12 -18.54
CA ALA A 24 2.92 -1.06 -18.10
C ALA A 24 3.47 -1.81 -19.32
N THR A 25 4.80 -1.97 -19.38
CA THR A 25 5.48 -2.82 -20.35
C THR A 25 5.14 -4.31 -20.11
N ALA A 26 5.13 -5.08 -21.20
CA ALA A 26 4.78 -6.50 -21.32
C ALA A 26 5.39 -7.45 -20.24
N PRO A 27 4.84 -8.66 -20.06
CA PRO A 27 4.88 -9.45 -18.82
C PRO A 27 6.24 -10.16 -18.65
N GLY A 28 7.22 -9.43 -18.12
CA GLY A 28 8.31 -10.06 -17.37
C GLY A 28 7.80 -10.49 -15.99
N PRO A 29 8.53 -11.37 -15.26
CA PRO A 29 8.21 -11.62 -13.86
C PRO A 29 8.16 -10.27 -13.13
N SER A 30 7.02 -10.01 -12.50
CA SER A 30 6.76 -8.80 -11.74
C SER A 30 6.42 -9.19 -10.32
N ASP A 31 7.22 -8.73 -9.37
CA ASP A 31 6.95 -8.93 -7.96
C ASP A 31 6.05 -7.80 -7.48
N ALA A 32 4.99 -8.15 -6.76
CA ALA A 32 4.11 -7.20 -6.11
C ALA A 32 4.37 -7.26 -4.61
N VAL A 33 4.93 -6.19 -4.05
CA VAL A 33 5.09 -6.03 -2.61
C VAL A 33 3.91 -5.22 -2.11
N ILE A 34 3.14 -5.81 -1.21
CA ILE A 34 2.06 -5.15 -0.49
C ILE A 34 2.53 -4.98 0.95
N ASP A 35 2.53 -3.75 1.43
CA ASP A 35 2.89 -3.42 2.81
C ASP A 35 1.86 -2.45 3.40
N ASP A 36 1.62 -2.56 4.70
CA ASP A 36 0.82 -1.60 5.44
C ASP A 36 1.66 -0.92 6.53
N SER A 37 1.71 0.40 6.47
CA SER A 37 2.52 1.22 7.37
C SER A 37 1.63 2.19 8.16
N LEU A 38 2.03 2.50 9.39
CA LEU A 38 1.33 3.50 10.20
C LEU A 38 1.96 4.88 9.97
N LEU A 39 1.17 5.79 9.40
CA LEU A 39 1.57 7.18 9.25
C LEU A 39 1.04 7.99 10.44
N THR A 40 1.88 8.15 11.46
CA THR A 40 1.55 8.95 12.65
C THR A 40 1.36 10.41 12.29
N LYS A 41 0.26 11.00 12.75
CA LYS A 41 -0.02 12.43 12.57
C LYS A 41 0.33 13.19 13.84
N SER A 42 1.32 14.08 13.74
CA SER A 42 1.64 15.07 14.75
C SER A 42 1.41 16.47 14.14
N GLY A 43 0.40 17.18 14.62
CA GLY A 43 0.09 18.53 14.14
C GLY A 43 -1.24 19.03 14.71
N THR A 44 -1.48 20.33 14.55
CA THR A 44 -2.66 21.01 15.11
C THR A 44 -3.96 20.63 14.41
N ILE A 45 -3.88 20.37 13.09
CA ILE A 45 -5.05 19.97 12.28
C ILE A 45 -5.13 18.44 12.31
N MET A 46 -6.19 17.95 12.96
CA MET A 46 -6.49 16.54 13.19
C MET A 46 -7.75 16.11 12.42
N GLU A 47 -7.83 16.47 11.14
CA GLU A 47 -8.96 16.10 10.30
C GLU A 47 -8.78 14.71 9.70
N ASN A 48 -9.86 13.92 9.70
CA ASN A 48 -9.93 12.57 9.14
C ASN A 48 -8.89 11.57 9.71
N ILE A 49 -8.31 11.83 10.88
CA ILE A 49 -7.38 10.90 11.54
C ILE A 49 -8.15 9.78 12.26
N SER A 50 -7.51 8.62 12.40
CA SER A 50 -8.05 7.50 13.17
C SER A 50 -7.11 7.15 14.33
N ARG A 51 -7.67 6.56 15.38
CA ARG A 51 -6.88 5.89 16.42
C ARG A 51 -6.48 4.50 15.92
N LEU A 52 -5.18 4.25 15.81
CA LEU A 52 -4.61 3.03 15.25
C LEU A 52 -3.77 2.33 16.31
N TRP A 53 -3.86 1.00 16.39
CA TRP A 53 -2.99 0.21 17.25
C TRP A 53 -1.64 0.03 16.55
N ASP A 54 -0.57 0.53 17.16
CA ASP A 54 0.80 0.27 16.76
C ASP A 54 1.31 -0.96 17.50
N GLN A 55 1.57 -2.03 16.74
CA GLN A 55 2.13 -3.28 17.27
C GLN A 55 3.60 -3.14 17.66
N VAL A 56 4.34 -2.20 17.07
CA VAL A 56 5.77 -2.01 17.35
C VAL A 56 5.95 -1.32 18.70
N SER A 57 5.24 -0.21 18.92
CA SER A 57 5.31 0.52 20.20
C SER A 57 4.26 0.10 21.23
N MET A 58 3.45 -0.94 20.93
CA MET A 58 2.42 -1.51 21.80
C MET A 58 1.47 -0.46 22.40
N ARG A 59 1.08 0.53 21.59
CA ARG A 59 0.22 1.65 22.01
C ARG A 59 -0.67 2.12 20.89
N TYR A 60 -1.71 2.87 21.25
CA TYR A 60 -2.54 3.56 20.29
C TYR A 60 -1.88 4.86 19.83
N VAL A 61 -1.82 5.07 18.52
CA VAL A 61 -1.33 6.30 17.88
C VAL A 61 -2.44 6.94 17.05
N LEU A 62 -2.39 8.26 16.90
CA LEU A 62 -3.28 9.00 16.01
C LEU A 62 -2.60 9.12 14.64
N GLY A 63 -3.32 8.74 13.58
CA GLY A 63 -2.75 8.77 12.23
C GLY A 63 -3.60 8.08 11.18
N TYR A 64 -2.93 7.64 10.12
CA TYR A 64 -3.53 6.93 8.98
C TYR A 64 -2.85 5.58 8.79
N ARG A 65 -3.61 4.57 8.35
CA ARG A 65 -3.02 3.32 7.85
C ARG A 65 -2.72 3.52 6.37
N MET A 66 -1.45 3.61 6.03
CA MET A 66 -0.98 3.74 4.66
C MET A 66 -0.83 2.35 4.06
N LEU A 67 -1.54 2.09 2.97
CA LEU A 67 -1.43 0.85 2.20
C LEU A 67 -0.57 1.13 0.99
N VAL A 68 0.55 0.41 0.87
CA VAL A 68 1.51 0.57 -0.22
C VAL A 68 1.48 -0.69 -1.08
N LEU A 69 1.40 -0.48 -2.40
CA LEU A 69 1.61 -1.50 -3.41
C LEU A 69 2.77 -1.06 -4.29
N VAL A 70 3.86 -1.83 -4.26
CA VAL A 70 4.99 -1.65 -5.16
C VAL A 70 4.97 -2.78 -6.18
N ILE A 71 4.98 -2.42 -7.45
CA ILE A 71 5.11 -3.38 -8.56
C ILE A 71 6.54 -3.24 -9.09
N LEU A 72 7.38 -4.22 -8.81
CA LEU A 72 8.75 -4.28 -9.30
C LEU A 72 8.73 -5.02 -10.63
N THR A 73 9.20 -4.36 -11.70
CA THR A 73 9.55 -5.06 -12.93
C THR A 73 10.97 -5.57 -12.78
N ALA A 74 11.28 -6.77 -13.29
CA ALA A 74 12.61 -7.41 -13.20
C ALA A 74 13.81 -6.60 -13.75
N LYS A 75 13.59 -5.35 -14.19
CA LYS A 75 14.62 -4.40 -14.65
C LYS A 75 14.97 -3.33 -13.60
N ALA A 76 14.67 -3.59 -12.32
CA ALA A 76 15.10 -2.77 -11.19
C ALA A 76 15.77 -3.67 -10.14
N PHE A 77 16.87 -4.33 -10.52
CA PHE A 77 17.73 -5.08 -9.60
C PHE A 77 19.08 -4.35 -9.55
N PHE A 78 19.39 -3.82 -8.37
CA PHE A 78 20.65 -3.18 -7.94
C PHE A 78 21.03 -1.83 -8.59
N LEU A 79 20.87 -0.76 -7.80
CA LEU A 79 21.95 0.14 -7.39
C LEU A 79 21.59 0.80 -6.06
#